data_AF-A0A836E776-F1
#
_entry.id   AF-A0A836E776-F1
#
_cell.length_a   1.000
_cell.length_b   1.000
_cell.length_c   1.000
_cell.angle_alpha   90.00
_cell.angle_beta   90.00
_cell.angle_gamma   90.00
#
_symmetry.space_group_name_H-M   'P 1'
#
loop_
_entity.id
_entity.type
_entity.pdbx_description
1 polymer ?
#
loop_
_entity_poly.entity_id
_entity_poly.type
_entity_poly.pdbx_seq_one_letter_code
_entity_poly.pdbx_strand_id
1 'polypeptide(L)'
;MKKLRKPVAVEKKVLPVETDVNRLLTHVCGTNIYKEGGKDVELKPDSEYPHWLWNIRTGPPPPLEELDPNTKQYWKRLRLFGLRRNNQKSRTRKF
;
A
#
# COMPACT_ATOMS: atom_id res chain seq x y z
N MET A 1 -12.71 33.73 16.41
CA MET A 1 -13.09 32.39 15.88
C MET A 1 -12.70 32.30 14.40
N LYS A 2 -11.70 31.48 14.05
CA LYS A 2 -11.37 31.22 12.63
C LYS A 2 -12.40 30.24 12.06
N LYS A 3 -13.18 30.66 11.05
CA LYS A 3 -14.11 29.78 10.34
C LYS A 3 -13.32 28.65 9.68
N LEU A 4 -13.57 27.40 10.06
CA LEU A 4 -13.06 26.24 9.32
C LEU A 4 -13.65 26.31 7.91
N ARG A 5 -12.81 26.50 6.89
CA ARG A 5 -13.22 26.40 5.48
C ARG A 5 -13.65 24.96 5.24
N LYS A 6 -14.89 24.76 4.79
CA LYS A 6 -15.34 23.44 4.31
C LYS A 6 -14.44 23.00 3.16
N PRO A 7 -13.91 21.77 3.15
CA PRO A 7 -13.13 21.29 2.01
C PRO A 7 -14.04 21.30 0.77
N VAL A 8 -13.59 21.97 -0.29
CA VAL A 8 -14.25 21.90 -1.60
C VAL A 8 -14.07 20.47 -2.09
N ALA A 9 -15.19 19.78 -2.36
CA ALA A 9 -15.15 18.44 -2.91
C ALA A 9 -14.61 18.51 -4.34
N VAL A 10 -13.36 18.07 -4.54
CA VAL A 10 -12.78 17.93 -5.87
C VAL A 10 -13.23 16.58 -6.42
N GLU A 11 -13.95 16.60 -7.55
CA GLU A 11 -14.35 15.39 -8.25
C GLU A 11 -13.12 14.64 -8.76
N LYS A 12 -13.05 13.33 -8.49
CA LYS A 12 -11.95 12.49 -8.94
C LYS A 12 -12.15 12.16 -10.42
N LYS A 13 -11.15 12.45 -11.24
CA LYS A 13 -11.12 12.02 -12.64
C LYS A 13 -10.72 10.55 -12.72
N VAL A 14 -11.53 9.73 -13.37
CA VAL A 14 -11.19 8.33 -13.67
C VAL A 14 -10.56 8.30 -15.05
N LEU A 15 -9.32 7.82 -15.12
CA LEU A 15 -8.61 7.63 -16.39
C LEU A 15 -8.97 6.25 -16.97
N PRO A 16 -9.03 6.12 -18.30
CA PRO A 16 -9.22 4.82 -18.93
C PRO A 16 -8.03 3.91 -18.61
N VAL A 17 -8.31 2.63 -18.38
CA VAL A 17 -7.30 1.61 -18.12
C VAL A 17 -6.88 0.98 -19.45
N GLU A 18 -5.58 0.71 -19.59
CA GLU A 18 -5.03 0.03 -20.76
C GLU A 18 -5.53 -1.43 -20.83
N THR A 19 -5.86 -1.89 -22.03
CA THR A 19 -6.42 -3.24 -22.25
C THR A 19 -5.56 -4.12 -23.15
N ASP A 20 -4.57 -3.54 -23.83
CA ASP A 20 -3.63 -4.31 -24.64
C ASP A 20 -2.68 -5.14 -23.76
N VAL A 21 -2.71 -6.45 -23.96
CA VAL A 21 -1.90 -7.43 -23.23
C VAL A 21 -0.41 -7.20 -23.46
N ASN A 22 0.01 -6.89 -24.69
CA ASN A 22 1.43 -6.71 -25.00
C ASN A 22 2.00 -5.50 -24.26
N ARG A 23 1.21 -4.42 -24.18
CA ARG A 23 1.59 -3.21 -23.47
C ARG A 23 1.65 -3.44 -21.95
N LEU A 24 0.72 -4.19 -21.38
CA LEU A 24 0.69 -4.55 -19.97
C LEU A 24 1.88 -5.44 -19.54
N LEU A 25 2.39 -6.28 -20.45
CA LEU A 25 3.55 -7.14 -20.18
C LEU A 25 4.88 -6.40 -20.29
N THR A 26 4.94 -5.32 -21.07
CA THR A 26 6.19 -4.62 -21.40
C THR A 26 6.37 -3.31 -20.64
N HIS A 27 5.28 -2.69 -20.19
CA HIS A 27 5.29 -1.38 -19.54
C HIS A 27 4.43 -1.36 -18.28
N VAL A 28 4.81 -0.52 -17.32
CA VAL A 28 4.01 -0.21 -16.14
C VAL A 28 3.04 0.92 -16.48
N CYS A 29 1.88 0.56 -17.03
CA CYS A 29 0.86 1.51 -17.44
C CYS A 29 0.37 2.39 -16.28
N GLY A 30 0.24 3.70 -16.52
CA GLY A 30 -0.23 4.67 -15.53
C GLY A 30 0.87 5.25 -14.63
N THR A 31 2.14 5.03 -14.98
CA THR A 31 3.28 5.65 -14.29
C THR A 31 3.49 7.10 -14.72
N ASN A 32 3.18 7.43 -15.98
CA ASN A 32 3.29 8.80 -16.45
C ASN A 32 2.11 9.66 -15.98
N ILE A 33 2.39 10.69 -15.16
CA ILE A 33 1.41 11.64 -14.63
C ILE A 33 1.38 12.98 -15.40
N TYR A 34 2.30 13.19 -16.35
CA TYR A 34 2.44 14.44 -17.07
C TYR A 34 1.39 14.57 -18.18
N LYS A 35 0.86 15.79 -18.36
CA LYS A 35 -0.16 16.09 -19.38
C LYS A 35 0.40 16.19 -20.80
N GLU A 36 1.70 16.42 -20.92
CA GLU A 36 2.39 16.70 -22.19
C GLU A 36 2.46 15.47 -23.11
N GLY A 37 2.01 14.30 -22.62
CA GLY A 37 2.17 13.03 -23.30
C GLY A 37 3.59 12.53 -23.13
N GLY A 38 3.73 11.24 -22.91
CA GLY A 38 5.02 10.60 -22.67
C GLY A 38 4.85 9.11 -22.51
N LYS A 39 5.95 8.38 -22.59
CA LYS A 39 5.95 6.93 -22.48
C LYS A 39 5.91 6.51 -21.01
N ASP A 40 5.14 5.46 -20.73
CA ASP A 40 5.16 4.80 -19.43
C ASP A 40 6.51 4.10 -19.19
N VAL A 41 6.83 3.80 -17.94
CA VAL A 41 8.08 3.11 -17.57
C VAL A 41 8.10 1.70 -18.17
N GLU A 42 9.14 1.41 -18.95
CA GLU A 42 9.41 0.08 -19.50
C GLU A 42 9.91 -0.89 -18.42
N LEU A 43 9.45 -2.14 -18.49
CA LEU A 43 9.92 -3.23 -17.65
C LEU A 43 11.26 -3.75 -18.16
N LYS A 44 12.22 -3.83 -17.25
CA LYS A 44 13.58 -4.31 -17.49
C LYS A 44 13.68 -5.81 -17.18
N PRO A 45 14.75 -6.50 -17.61
CA PRO A 45 14.99 -7.87 -17.19
C PRO A 45 15.28 -7.95 -15.67
N ASP A 46 14.98 -9.10 -15.07
CA ASP A 46 15.10 -9.34 -13.62
C ASP A 46 16.49 -9.04 -13.05
N SER A 47 17.55 -9.21 -13.86
CA SER A 47 18.94 -8.93 -13.49
C SER A 47 19.23 -7.46 -13.17
N GLU A 48 18.43 -6.53 -13.70
CA GLU A 48 18.57 -5.10 -13.40
C GLU A 48 17.92 -4.70 -12.08
N TYR A 49 17.01 -5.53 -11.57
CA TYR A 49 16.32 -5.27 -10.32
C TYR A 49 17.12 -5.83 -9.13
N PRO A 50 17.12 -5.12 -7.99
CA PRO A 50 17.87 -5.57 -6.83
C PRO A 50 17.25 -6.84 -6.24
N HIS A 51 18.10 -7.75 -5.76
CA HIS A 51 17.68 -9.07 -5.27
C HIS A 51 16.62 -9.02 -4.15
N TRP A 52 16.62 -7.97 -3.32
CA TRP A 52 15.65 -7.86 -2.23
C TRP A 52 14.20 -7.79 -2.72
N LEU A 53 13.94 -7.37 -3.97
CA LEU A 53 12.61 -7.27 -4.55
C LEU A 53 11.90 -8.64 -4.57
N TRP A 54 12.64 -9.68 -4.94
CA TRP A 54 12.14 -11.05 -5.04
C TRP A 54 12.01 -11.75 -3.69
N ASN A 55 12.59 -11.16 -2.63
CA ASN A 55 12.48 -11.65 -1.25
C ASN A 55 11.29 -11.03 -0.50
N ILE A 56 10.52 -10.13 -1.12
CA ILE A 56 9.35 -9.52 -0.49
C ILE A 56 8.21 -10.53 -0.45
N ARG A 57 7.60 -10.68 0.74
CA ARG A 57 6.40 -11.50 0.92
C ARG A 57 5.19 -10.81 0.26
N THR A 58 4.67 -11.42 -0.81
CA THR A 58 3.46 -10.96 -1.52
C THR A 58 2.16 -11.58 -0.96
N GLY A 59 2.29 -12.60 -0.12
CA GLY A 59 1.17 -13.29 0.52
C GLY A 59 0.61 -12.59 1.76
N PRO A 60 -0.28 -13.27 2.51
CA PRO A 60 -0.84 -12.72 3.74
C PRO A 60 0.27 -12.42 4.76
N PRO A 61 0.08 -11.41 5.64
CA PRO A 61 1.07 -11.08 6.66
C PRO A 61 1.29 -12.27 7.62
N PRO A 62 2.52 -12.51 8.08
CA PRO A 62 2.79 -13.60 9.02
C PRO A 62 1.90 -13.52 10.27
N PRO A 63 1.46 -14.67 10.79
CA PRO A 63 0.92 -14.76 12.14
C PRO A 63 2.01 -14.43 13.17
N LEU A 64 1.60 -14.23 14.42
CA LEU A 64 2.55 -13.81 15.46
C LEU A 64 3.51 -14.94 15.85
N GLU A 65 3.06 -16.21 15.80
CA GLU A 65 3.90 -17.35 16.17
C GLU A 65 5.08 -17.57 15.22
N GLU A 66 4.95 -17.17 13.95
CA GLU A 66 6.01 -17.27 12.94
C GLU A 66 7.06 -16.16 13.05
N LEU A 67 6.79 -15.10 13.81
CA LEU A 67 7.68 -13.94 13.91
C LEU A 67 8.72 -14.14 15.02
N ASP A 68 9.98 -13.80 14.73
CA ASP A 68 11.06 -13.86 15.72
C ASP A 68 10.90 -12.76 16.80
N PRO A 69 10.79 -13.13 18.10
CA PRO A 69 10.71 -12.20 19.22
C PRO A 69 11.88 -11.21 19.33
N ASN A 70 13.03 -11.51 18.73
CA ASN A 70 14.20 -10.61 18.73
C ASN A 70 14.12 -9.51 17.66
N THR A 71 13.05 -9.48 16.87
CA THR A 71 12.86 -8.48 15.80
C THR A 71 11.85 -7.40 16.20
N LYS A 72 12.02 -6.19 15.66
CA LYS A 72 11.04 -5.10 15.83
C LYS A 72 9.66 -5.43 15.24
N GLN A 73 9.59 -6.33 14.26
CA GLN A 73 8.34 -6.69 13.57
C GLN A 73 7.38 -7.43 14.50
N TYR A 74 7.90 -8.39 15.27
CA TYR A 74 7.14 -9.11 16.30
C TYR A 74 6.47 -8.15 17.28
N TRP A 75 7.23 -7.22 17.87
CA TRP A 75 6.71 -6.29 18.88
C TRP A 75 5.72 -5.28 18.31
N LYS A 76 5.90 -4.83 17.05
CA LYS A 76 4.90 -4.00 16.36
C LYS A 76 3.57 -4.75 16.21
N ARG A 77 3.62 -6.04 15.85
CA ARG A 77 2.44 -6.91 15.71
C ARG A 77 1.74 -7.11 17.06
N LEU A 78 2.51 -7.42 18.12
CA LEU A 78 1.97 -7.60 19.46
C LEU A 78 1.30 -6.32 20.00
N ARG A 79 1.93 -5.16 19.79
CA ARG A 79 1.34 -3.86 20.15
C ARG A 79 0.00 -3.64 19.46
N LEU A 80 -0.10 -3.95 18.17
CA LEU A 80 -1.35 -3.84 17.42
C LEU A 80 -2.46 -4.74 18.00
N PHE A 81 -2.13 -5.95 18.44
CA PHE A 81 -3.07 -6.83 19.12
C PHE A 81 -3.54 -6.28 20.47
N GLY A 82 -2.63 -5.70 21.26
CA GLY A 82 -2.98 -5.01 22.50
C GLY A 82 -3.95 -3.85 22.26
N LEU A 83 -3.69 -3.02 21.24
CA LEU A 83 -4.59 -1.92 20.86
C LEU A 83 -5.98 -2.42 20.44
N ARG A 84 -6.04 -3.47 19.60
CA ARG A 84 -7.30 -4.09 19.17
C ARG A 84 -8.10 -4.62 20.36
N ARG A 85 -7.45 -5.33 21.28
CA ARG A 85 -8.07 -5.83 22.52
C ARG A 85 -8.61 -4.69 23.38
N ASN A 86 -7.86 -3.62 23.53
CA ASN A 86 -8.28 -2.46 24.32
C ASN A 86 -9.49 -1.75 23.68
N ASN A 87 -9.50 -1.60 22.35
CA ASN A 87 -10.63 -1.03 21.62
C ASN A 87 -11.90 -1.90 21.73
N GLN A 88 -11.75 -3.22 21.75
CA GLN A 88 -12.88 -4.12 21.98
C GLN A 88 -13.44 -3.98 23.39
N LYS A 89 -12.56 -3.93 24.40
CA LYS A 89 -12.97 -3.72 25.81
C LYS A 89 -13.64 -2.37 26.03
N SER A 90 -13.11 -1.29 25.42
CA SER A 90 -13.66 0.05 25.57
C SER A 90 -15.04 0.16 24.93
N ARG A 91 -15.26 -0.51 23.79
CA ARG A 91 -16.57 -0.54 23.12
C ARG A 91 -17.69 -1.09 24.01
N THR A 92 -17.39 -2.06 24.85
CA THR A 92 -18.38 -2.69 25.76
C THR A 92 -18.48 -2.01 27.12
N ARG A 93 -17.58 -1.06 27.43
CA ARG A 93 -17.60 -0.35 28.71
C ARG A 93 -18.75 0.66 28.69
N LYS A 94 -19.73 0.51 29.59
CA LYS A 94 -20.67 1.60 29.88
C LYS A 94 -19.91 2.74 30.58
N PHE A 95 -20.30 3.97 30.29
CA PHE A 95 -19.61 5.21 30.67
C PHE A 95 -19.15 5.21 32.13
#